data_AF-X0XC84-F1
#
_entry.id   AF-X0XC84-F1
#
_cell.length_a   1.000
_cell.length_b   1.000
_cell.length_c   1.000
_cell.angle_alpha   90.00
_cell.angle_beta   90.00
_cell.angle_gamma   90.00
#
_symmetry.space_group_name_H-M   'P 1'
#
loop_
_entity.id
_entity.type
_entity.pdbx_description
1 polymer ?
#
loop_
_entity_poly.entity_id
_entity_poly.type
_entity_poly.pdbx_seq_one_letter_code
_entity_poly.pdbx_strand_id
1 'polypeptide(L)'
;MKVVTTNEMKELEHGAAKQGLPNEVLMENAGLAIAQQVKGWLGSAVGRQILVLVGPGNNGGDGLVAARHLHDWGARISIYLCSQRREDDSNYHIATERGIPTTIASEDKHLADLDSALSSSDVVIDALFGTGKLRPLEGVVREVLTRVRGVKEAQPGLKVIAIDLPSGLDADS
;
A
#
# COMPACT_ATOMS: atom_id res chain seq x y z
N MET A 1 14.47 16.42 -13.47
CA MET A 1 13.97 15.66 -12.30
C MET A 1 14.98 15.86 -11.19
N LYS A 2 14.56 16.36 -10.02
CA LYS A 2 15.45 16.44 -8.84
C LYS A 2 15.19 15.18 -8.01
N VAL A 3 16.23 14.38 -7.78
CA VAL A 3 16.19 13.24 -6.86
C VAL A 3 16.65 13.77 -5.51
N VAL A 4 15.92 13.43 -4.45
CA VAL A 4 16.23 13.82 -3.07
C VAL A 4 16.43 12.57 -2.23
N THR A 5 17.29 12.66 -1.23
CA THR A 5 17.50 11.61 -0.24
C THR A 5 16.31 11.51 0.71
N THR A 6 16.18 10.39 1.43
CA THR A 6 15.15 10.23 2.48
C THR A 6 15.18 11.35 3.53
N ASN A 7 16.38 11.82 3.90
CA ASN A 7 16.50 12.89 4.88
C ASN A 7 16.01 14.22 4.32
N GLU A 8 16.38 14.55 3.08
CA GLU A 8 15.85 15.74 2.39
C GLU A 8 14.33 15.66 2.20
N MET A 9 13.77 14.47 1.91
CA MET A 9 12.32 14.27 1.81
C MET A 9 11.62 14.61 3.15
N LYS A 10 12.16 14.09 4.27
CA LYS A 10 11.64 14.41 5.62
C LYS A 10 11.78 15.88 5.97
N GLU A 11 12.88 16.51 5.59
CA GLU A 11 13.08 17.95 5.81
C GLU A 11 12.09 18.79 5.03
N LEU A 12 11.77 18.40 3.79
CA LEU A 12 10.75 19.04 2.96
C LEU A 12 9.35 18.86 3.56
N GLU A 13 8.99 17.65 4.00
CA GLU A 13 7.72 17.39 4.68
C GLU A 13 7.59 18.21 5.96
N HIS A 14 8.65 18.27 6.77
CA HIS A 14 8.69 19.06 7.99
C HIS A 14 8.61 20.56 7.70
N GLY A 15 9.23 21.01 6.60
CA GLY A 15 9.12 22.38 6.09
C GLY A 15 7.69 22.73 5.65
N ALA A 16 6.99 21.81 4.97
CA ALA A 16 5.60 21.98 4.57
C ALA A 16 4.65 22.07 5.77
N ALA A 17 4.87 21.23 6.80
CA ALA A 17 4.12 21.29 8.05
C ALA A 17 4.29 22.66 8.76
N LYS A 18 5.50 23.22 8.76
CA LYS A 18 5.77 24.57 9.29
C LYS A 18 5.09 25.69 8.51
N GLN A 19 4.74 25.44 7.25
CA GLN A 19 3.97 26.37 6.40
C GLN A 19 2.45 26.18 6.54
N GLY A 20 2.01 25.34 7.49
CA GLY A 20 0.60 25.15 7.81
C GLY A 20 -0.10 24.10 6.96
N LEU A 21 0.63 23.30 6.18
CA LEU A 21 0.05 22.18 5.44
C LEU A 21 -0.02 20.94 6.34
N PRO A 22 -1.22 20.43 6.70
CA PRO A 22 -1.33 19.27 7.56
C PRO A 22 -0.77 18.02 6.88
N ASN A 23 -0.17 17.12 7.65
CA ASN A 23 0.38 15.86 7.14
C ASN A 23 -0.71 14.99 6.47
N GLU A 24 -1.94 15.10 6.95
CA GLU A 24 -3.10 14.43 6.37
C GLU A 24 -3.33 14.88 4.91
N VAL A 25 -3.12 16.16 4.62
CA VAL A 25 -3.27 16.70 3.25
C VAL A 25 -2.13 16.23 2.35
N LEU A 26 -0.90 16.14 2.88
CA LEU A 26 0.24 15.59 2.14
C LEU A 26 -0.01 14.13 1.76
N MET A 27 -0.44 13.31 2.72
CA MET A 27 -0.75 11.89 2.51
C MET A 27 -1.94 11.71 1.57
N GLU A 28 -2.98 12.53 1.70
CA GLU A 28 -4.14 12.54 0.81
C GLU A 28 -3.72 12.80 -0.65
N ASN A 29 -2.85 13.79 -0.87
CA ASN A 29 -2.34 14.12 -2.19
C ASN A 29 -1.44 13.00 -2.75
N ALA A 30 -0.56 12.42 -1.92
CA ALA A 30 0.32 11.33 -2.31
C ALA A 30 -0.47 10.09 -2.74
N GLY A 31 -1.38 9.61 -1.89
CA GLY A 31 -2.21 8.44 -2.21
C GLY A 31 -3.17 8.68 -3.37
N LEU A 32 -3.71 9.89 -3.54
CA LEU A 32 -4.48 10.24 -4.75
C LEU A 32 -3.62 10.15 -6.00
N ALA A 33 -2.40 10.70 -5.98
CA ALA A 33 -1.48 10.61 -7.11
C ALA A 33 -1.13 9.15 -7.44
N ILE A 34 -0.89 8.31 -6.42
CA ILE A 34 -0.67 6.88 -6.58
C ILE A 34 -1.88 6.21 -7.24
N ALA A 35 -3.10 6.44 -6.74
CA ALA A 35 -4.32 5.91 -7.34
C ALA A 35 -4.47 6.32 -8.81
N GLN A 36 -4.19 7.58 -9.15
CA GLN A 36 -4.24 8.08 -10.53
C GLN A 36 -3.24 7.36 -11.43
N GLN A 37 -2.01 7.13 -10.98
CA GLN A 37 -1.00 6.39 -11.74
C GLN A 37 -1.41 4.93 -11.93
N VAL A 38 -1.86 4.26 -10.87
CA VAL A 38 -2.37 2.88 -10.94
C VAL A 38 -3.50 2.79 -11.96
N LYS A 39 -4.51 3.67 -11.87
CA LYS A 39 -5.62 3.75 -12.84
C LYS A 39 -5.10 3.95 -14.26
N GLY A 40 -4.12 4.84 -14.46
CA GLY A 40 -3.49 5.09 -15.76
C GLY A 40 -2.86 3.84 -16.35
N TRP A 41 -2.06 3.11 -15.58
CA TRP A 41 -1.41 1.86 -16.02
C TRP A 41 -2.38 0.70 -16.27
N LEU A 42 -3.55 0.74 -15.62
CA LEU A 42 -4.63 -0.22 -15.84
C LEU A 42 -5.59 0.23 -16.95
N GLY A 43 -5.49 1.46 -17.44
CA GLY A 43 -6.43 2.10 -18.38
C GLY A 43 -7.80 2.42 -17.78
N SER A 44 -8.26 1.63 -16.81
CA SER A 44 -9.46 1.86 -16.00
C SER A 44 -9.33 1.16 -14.65
N ALA A 45 -9.93 1.75 -13.62
CA ALA A 45 -10.11 1.13 -12.31
C ALA A 45 -11.34 0.21 -12.26
N VAL A 46 -12.35 0.47 -13.10
CA VAL A 46 -13.64 -0.24 -13.07
C VAL A 46 -13.45 -1.74 -13.30
N GLY A 47 -13.94 -2.54 -12.36
CA GLY A 47 -13.92 -4.00 -12.44
C GLY A 47 -12.57 -4.65 -12.17
N ARG A 48 -11.51 -3.86 -11.89
CA ARG A 48 -10.19 -4.39 -11.49
C ARG A 48 -10.25 -4.97 -10.09
N GLN A 49 -9.62 -6.12 -9.88
CA GLN A 49 -9.45 -6.72 -8.55
C GLN A 49 -8.05 -6.37 -8.04
N ILE A 50 -8.00 -5.59 -6.96
CA ILE A 50 -6.75 -5.03 -6.44
C ILE A 50 -6.61 -5.40 -4.96
N LEU A 51 -5.53 -6.11 -4.64
CA LEU A 51 -5.11 -6.34 -3.27
C LEU A 51 -4.10 -5.25 -2.87
N VAL A 52 -4.33 -4.60 -1.73
CA VAL A 52 -3.40 -3.61 -1.17
C VAL A 52 -2.78 -4.17 0.10
N LEU A 53 -1.47 -4.40 0.06
CA LEU A 53 -0.68 -4.83 1.22
C LEU A 53 -0.23 -3.61 2.00
N VAL A 54 -0.67 -3.48 3.25
CA VAL A 54 -0.50 -2.26 4.04
C VAL A 54 0.41 -2.53 5.23
N GLY A 55 1.51 -1.77 5.31
CA GLY A 55 2.42 -1.78 6.45
C GLY A 55 1.94 -0.84 7.58
N PRO A 56 2.68 -0.70 8.68
CA PRO A 56 2.29 0.16 9.81
C PRO A 56 2.61 1.64 9.63
N GLY A 57 3.44 2.01 8.63
CA GLY A 57 3.98 3.36 8.46
C GLY A 57 3.19 4.24 7.51
N ASN A 58 3.81 5.38 7.15
CA ASN A 58 3.28 6.35 6.19
C ASN A 58 2.99 5.72 4.83
N ASN A 59 3.89 4.84 4.33
CA ASN A 59 3.65 4.15 3.05
C ASN A 59 2.33 3.36 3.05
N GLY A 60 2.01 2.71 4.18
CA GLY A 60 0.73 2.04 4.33
C GLY A 60 -0.44 3.02 4.41
N GLY A 61 -0.23 4.22 4.95
CA GLY A 61 -1.21 5.32 4.90
C GLY A 61 -1.48 5.78 3.48
N ASP A 62 -0.44 5.99 2.67
CA ASP A 62 -0.55 6.29 1.24
C ASP A 62 -1.28 5.17 0.49
N GLY A 63 -1.00 3.91 0.85
CA GLY A 63 -1.70 2.74 0.34
C GLY A 63 -3.20 2.73 0.67
N LEU A 64 -3.59 3.10 1.89
CA LEU A 64 -4.99 3.23 2.30
C LEU A 64 -5.70 4.38 1.55
N VAL A 65 -5.02 5.51 1.37
CA VAL A 65 -5.51 6.63 0.56
C VAL A 65 -5.68 6.22 -0.91
N ALA A 66 -4.73 5.46 -1.47
CA ALA A 66 -4.84 4.95 -2.84
C ALA A 66 -5.99 3.94 -2.97
N ALA A 67 -6.10 3.01 -2.03
CA ALA A 67 -7.14 1.98 -1.96
C ALA A 67 -8.54 2.61 -2.01
N ARG A 68 -8.78 3.61 -1.16
CA ARG A 68 -10.09 4.24 -1.03
C ARG A 68 -10.48 5.03 -2.29
N HIS A 69 -9.53 5.71 -2.96
CA HIS A 69 -9.79 6.38 -4.25
C HIS A 69 -10.07 5.37 -5.39
N LEU A 70 -9.29 4.30 -5.47
CA LEU A 70 -9.49 3.25 -6.48
C LEU A 70 -10.84 2.53 -6.29
N HIS A 71 -11.23 2.29 -5.04
CA HIS A 71 -12.55 1.78 -4.67
C HIS A 71 -13.66 2.72 -5.19
N ASP A 72 -13.58 4.01 -4.89
CA ASP A 72 -14.57 5.00 -5.33
C ASP A 72 -14.64 5.12 -6.86
N TRP A 73 -13.58 4.74 -7.57
CA TRP A 73 -13.54 4.69 -9.04
C TRP A 73 -13.96 3.33 -9.64
N GLY A 74 -14.49 2.42 -8.83
CA GLY A 74 -15.11 1.17 -9.26
C GLY A 74 -14.17 -0.04 -9.29
N ALA A 75 -12.98 0.04 -8.70
CA ALA A 75 -12.17 -1.15 -8.45
C ALA A 75 -12.75 -1.96 -7.28
N ARG A 76 -12.58 -3.28 -7.32
CA ARG A 76 -12.82 -4.16 -6.18
C ARG A 76 -11.54 -4.25 -5.38
N ILE A 77 -11.56 -3.67 -4.19
CA ILE A 77 -10.39 -3.59 -3.32
C ILE A 77 -10.49 -4.60 -2.19
N SER A 78 -9.38 -5.28 -1.91
CA SER A 78 -9.15 -5.98 -0.63
C SER A 78 -7.92 -5.38 0.03
N ILE A 79 -7.99 -5.09 1.32
CA ILE A 79 -6.87 -4.58 2.11
C ILE A 79 -6.34 -5.70 2.99
N TYR A 80 -5.02 -5.88 3.00
CA TYR A 80 -4.35 -6.82 3.88
C TYR A 80 -3.32 -6.11 4.75
N LEU A 81 -3.60 -6.04 6.05
CA LEU A 81 -2.76 -5.38 7.03
C LEU A 81 -1.73 -6.38 7.57
N CYS A 82 -0.45 -6.16 7.29
CA CYS A 82 0.63 -6.98 7.86
C CYS A 82 0.88 -6.71 9.36
N SER A 83 0.24 -5.68 9.90
CA SER A 83 0.24 -5.32 11.31
C SER A 83 -0.97 -4.44 11.60
N GLN A 84 -1.48 -4.48 12.83
CA GLN A 84 -2.57 -3.61 13.27
C GLN A 84 -2.25 -2.13 13.00
N ARG A 85 -3.18 -1.42 12.35
CA ARG A 85 -3.11 0.05 12.21
C ARG A 85 -3.47 0.71 13.55
N ARG A 86 -2.97 1.91 13.77
CA ARG A 86 -3.28 2.67 14.98
C ARG A 86 -4.77 3.01 15.00
N GLU A 87 -5.37 3.07 16.19
CA GLU A 87 -6.79 3.43 16.34
C GLU A 87 -7.10 4.86 15.84
N ASP A 88 -6.13 5.76 15.92
CA ASP A 88 -6.24 7.15 15.46
C ASP A 88 -5.88 7.34 13.97
N ASP A 89 -5.69 6.25 13.23
CA ASP A 89 -5.44 6.30 11.80
C ASP A 89 -6.73 6.58 11.01
N SER A 90 -6.92 7.84 10.65
CA SER A 90 -8.09 8.30 9.91
C SER A 90 -8.27 7.60 8.57
N ASN A 91 -7.19 7.26 7.86
CA ASN A 91 -7.29 6.60 6.56
C ASN A 91 -7.75 5.15 6.68
N TYR A 92 -7.31 4.45 7.74
CA TYR A 92 -7.81 3.12 8.06
C TYR A 92 -9.31 3.16 8.42
N HIS A 93 -9.72 4.15 9.21
CA HIS A 93 -11.12 4.35 9.57
C HIS A 93 -11.99 4.62 8.33
N ILE A 94 -11.59 5.56 7.47
CA ILE A 94 -12.32 5.91 6.25
C ILE A 94 -12.44 4.69 5.31
N ALA A 95 -11.38 3.89 5.16
CA ALA A 95 -11.44 2.66 4.36
C ALA A 95 -12.46 1.66 4.91
N THR A 96 -12.52 1.53 6.24
CA THR A 96 -13.49 0.68 6.95
C THR A 96 -14.93 1.20 6.78
N GLU A 97 -15.16 2.51 6.93
CA GLU A 97 -16.47 3.14 6.74
C GLU A 97 -16.99 3.00 5.30
N ARG A 98 -16.09 2.96 4.31
CA ARG A 98 -16.42 2.67 2.91
C ARG A 98 -16.78 1.20 2.65
N GLY A 99 -16.67 0.34 3.67
CA GLY A 99 -16.97 -1.08 3.57
C GLY A 99 -15.92 -1.86 2.78
N ILE A 100 -14.68 -1.36 2.68
CA ILE A 100 -13.61 -2.08 1.98
C ILE A 100 -13.19 -3.29 2.83
N PRO A 101 -13.29 -4.52 2.28
CA PRO A 101 -12.87 -5.72 2.99
C PRO A 101 -11.41 -5.61 3.45
N THR A 102 -11.19 -5.80 4.75
CA THR A 102 -9.88 -5.67 5.37
C THR A 102 -9.60 -6.87 6.26
N THR A 103 -8.45 -7.51 6.05
CA THR A 103 -7.97 -8.63 6.86
C THR A 103 -6.67 -8.22 7.56
N ILE A 104 -6.55 -8.55 8.85
CA ILE A 104 -5.33 -8.34 9.63
C ILE A 104 -4.58 -9.67 9.74
N ALA A 105 -3.29 -9.67 9.44
CA ALA A 105 -2.51 -10.89 9.36
C ALA A 105 -2.41 -11.68 10.68
N SER A 106 -2.59 -11.03 11.83
CA SER A 106 -2.67 -11.72 13.14
C SER A 106 -3.95 -12.53 13.33
N GLU A 107 -4.99 -12.24 12.54
CA GLU A 107 -6.30 -12.89 12.59
C GLU A 107 -6.46 -13.93 11.46
N ASP A 108 -5.65 -13.80 10.39
CA ASP A 108 -5.63 -14.71 9.25
C ASP A 108 -4.82 -15.98 9.53
N LYS A 109 -5.52 -17.04 9.93
CA LYS A 109 -4.90 -18.33 10.24
C LYS A 109 -4.26 -18.92 8.99
N HIS A 110 -2.95 -19.12 9.05
CA HIS A 110 -2.15 -19.64 7.93
C HIS A 110 -2.21 -18.79 6.65
N LEU A 111 -2.56 -17.50 6.78
CA LEU A 111 -2.66 -16.56 5.66
C LEU A 111 -3.64 -17.05 4.55
N ALA A 112 -4.73 -17.70 4.95
CA ALA A 112 -5.69 -18.29 4.01
C ALA A 112 -6.53 -17.21 3.29
N ASP A 113 -6.89 -16.14 3.99
CA ASP A 113 -7.61 -15.02 3.38
C ASP A 113 -6.70 -14.26 2.42
N LEU A 114 -5.41 -14.12 2.75
CA LEU A 114 -4.40 -13.61 1.82
C LEU A 114 -4.34 -14.42 0.53
N ASP A 115 -4.27 -15.75 0.61
CA ASP A 115 -4.22 -16.62 -0.59
C ASP A 115 -5.48 -16.46 -1.45
N SER A 116 -6.64 -16.38 -0.81
CA SER A 116 -7.92 -16.14 -1.49
C SER A 116 -7.93 -14.78 -2.19
N ALA A 117 -7.44 -13.73 -1.53
CA ALA A 117 -7.34 -12.40 -2.12
C ALA A 117 -6.32 -12.37 -3.28
N LEU A 118 -5.16 -13.02 -3.13
CA LEU A 118 -4.13 -13.08 -4.16
C LEU A 118 -4.61 -13.81 -5.42
N SER A 119 -5.25 -14.97 -5.26
CA SER A 119 -5.72 -15.78 -6.38
C SER A 119 -6.83 -15.11 -7.22
N SER A 120 -7.55 -14.15 -6.64
CA SER A 120 -8.59 -13.37 -7.31
C SER A 120 -8.12 -12.01 -7.82
N SER A 121 -6.91 -11.57 -7.48
CA SER A 121 -6.41 -10.24 -7.82
C SER A 121 -5.77 -10.18 -9.20
N ASP A 122 -6.00 -9.08 -9.90
CA ASP A 122 -5.27 -8.73 -11.13
C ASP A 122 -4.02 -7.89 -10.81
N VAL A 123 -4.05 -7.22 -9.65
CA VAL A 123 -3.03 -6.27 -9.21
C VAL A 123 -2.80 -6.42 -7.70
N VAL A 124 -1.53 -6.41 -7.29
CA VAL A 124 -1.11 -6.23 -5.91
C VAL A 124 -0.42 -4.87 -5.80
N ILE A 125 -0.86 -4.05 -4.86
CA ILE A 125 -0.17 -2.82 -4.46
C ILE A 125 0.62 -3.13 -3.18
N ASP A 126 1.94 -2.99 -3.25
CA ASP A 126 2.85 -3.08 -2.11
C ASP A 126 3.01 -1.71 -1.47
N ALA A 127 2.34 -1.53 -0.33
CA ALA A 127 2.39 -0.36 0.53
C ALA A 127 2.99 -0.71 1.91
N LEU A 128 3.88 -1.71 1.97
CA LEU A 128 4.43 -2.21 3.24
C LEU A 128 5.51 -1.28 3.78
N PHE A 129 6.54 -1.00 2.97
CA PHE A 129 7.67 -0.16 3.34
C PHE A 129 7.99 0.82 2.21
N GLY A 130 8.26 2.08 2.58
CA GLY A 130 8.83 3.08 1.66
C GLY A 130 10.27 3.39 2.04
N THR A 131 10.75 4.58 1.71
CA THR A 131 12.08 5.16 2.02
C THR A 131 12.43 5.31 3.50
N GLY A 132 11.54 4.89 4.41
CA GLY A 132 11.77 4.87 5.85
C GLY A 132 12.90 3.92 6.27
N LYS A 133 13.17 3.82 7.59
CA LYS A 133 14.22 2.92 8.13
C LYS A 133 14.06 1.53 7.53
N LEU A 134 15.13 1.00 6.93
CA LEU A 134 15.24 -0.41 6.55
C LEU A 134 14.81 -1.28 7.73
N ARG A 135 13.73 -2.03 7.54
CA ARG A 135 13.32 -3.06 8.47
C ARG A 135 13.67 -4.40 7.86
N PRO A 136 14.27 -5.32 8.63
CA PRO A 136 14.47 -6.68 8.15
C PRO A 136 13.11 -7.25 7.71
N LEU A 137 13.08 -7.87 6.52
CA LEU A 137 11.92 -8.64 6.09
C LEU A 137 11.83 -9.92 6.91
N GLU A 138 11.13 -9.84 8.04
CA GLU A 138 10.97 -10.94 8.99
C GLU A 138 9.50 -11.24 9.29
N GLY A 139 9.28 -12.43 9.84
CA GLY A 139 7.96 -12.91 10.24
C GLY A 139 6.91 -12.79 9.14
N VAL A 140 5.74 -12.29 9.52
CA VAL A 140 4.56 -12.23 8.65
C VAL A 140 4.79 -11.46 7.35
N VAL A 141 5.61 -10.41 7.36
CA VAL A 141 5.87 -9.62 6.14
C VAL A 141 6.66 -10.43 5.13
N ARG A 142 7.66 -11.20 5.58
CA ARG A 142 8.40 -12.12 4.70
C ARG A 142 7.50 -13.19 4.12
N GLU A 143 6.62 -13.77 4.92
CA GLU A 143 5.69 -14.80 4.49
C GLU A 143 4.71 -14.26 3.43
N VAL A 144 4.14 -13.07 3.66
CA VAL A 144 3.27 -12.37 2.70
C VAL A 144 3.99 -12.15 1.38
N LEU A 145 5.18 -11.55 1.39
CA LEU A 145 5.95 -11.29 0.17
C LEU A 145 6.37 -12.57 -0.56
N THR A 146 6.65 -13.64 0.18
CA THR A 146 6.95 -14.96 -0.39
C THR A 146 5.75 -15.51 -1.15
N ARG A 147 4.53 -15.37 -0.60
CA ARG A 147 3.29 -15.78 -1.26
C ARG A 147 2.99 -14.94 -2.50
N VAL A 148 3.14 -13.61 -2.42
CA VAL A 148 2.99 -12.74 -3.60
C VAL A 148 3.93 -13.16 -4.72
N ARG A 149 5.20 -13.43 -4.41
CA ARG A 149 6.19 -13.90 -5.38
C ARG A 149 5.75 -15.22 -6.03
N GLY A 150 5.34 -16.20 -5.23
CA GLY A 150 4.90 -17.50 -5.73
C GLY A 150 3.69 -17.39 -6.68
N VAL A 151 2.70 -16.57 -6.32
CA VAL A 151 1.52 -16.33 -7.18
C VAL A 151 1.92 -15.58 -8.45
N LYS A 152 2.80 -14.57 -8.36
CA LYS A 152 3.30 -13.83 -9.53
C LYS A 152 4.06 -14.73 -10.51
N GLU A 153 4.84 -15.69 -10.00
CA GLU A 153 5.55 -16.68 -10.81
C GLU A 153 4.58 -17.65 -11.50
N ALA A 154 3.52 -18.09 -10.80
CA ALA A 154 2.49 -18.96 -11.34
C ALA A 154 1.51 -18.25 -12.30
N GLN A 155 1.30 -16.95 -12.12
CA GLN A 155 0.38 -16.12 -12.89
C GLN A 155 1.10 -14.88 -13.44
N PRO A 156 1.75 -14.99 -14.61
CA PRO A 156 2.50 -13.88 -15.20
C PRO A 156 1.67 -12.61 -15.42
N GLY A 157 0.34 -12.74 -15.55
CA GLY A 157 -0.60 -11.64 -15.71
C GLY A 157 -0.83 -10.78 -14.45
N LEU A 158 -0.51 -11.28 -13.25
CA LEU A 158 -0.62 -10.52 -12.01
C LEU A 158 0.35 -9.33 -12.05
N LYS A 159 -0.13 -8.09 -11.84
CA LYS A 159 0.76 -6.93 -11.74
C LYS A 159 1.11 -6.65 -10.28
N VAL A 160 2.38 -6.38 -9.98
CA VAL A 160 2.80 -5.92 -8.64
C VAL A 160 3.31 -4.49 -8.77
N ILE A 161 2.73 -3.58 -8.00
CA ILE A 161 3.03 -2.14 -8.01
C ILE A 161 3.51 -1.77 -6.61
N ALA A 162 4.75 -1.30 -6.48
CA ALA A 162 5.25 -0.80 -5.21
C ALA A 162 5.02 0.70 -5.09
N ILE A 163 4.60 1.13 -3.90
CA ILE A 163 4.58 2.54 -3.52
C ILE A 163 5.95 2.89 -2.93
N ASP A 164 6.57 3.94 -3.47
CA ASP A 164 7.91 4.43 -3.13
C ASP A 164 9.03 3.46 -3.54
N LEU A 165 9.16 2.31 -2.85
CA LEU A 165 10.17 1.28 -3.14
C LEU A 165 9.56 -0.12 -3.00
N PRO A 166 9.95 -1.09 -3.86
CA PRO A 166 9.54 -2.47 -3.66
C PRO A 166 10.05 -2.99 -2.32
N SER A 167 9.13 -3.46 -1.49
CA SER A 167 9.47 -3.98 -0.17
C SER A 167 10.38 -5.20 -0.31
N GLY A 168 11.57 -5.11 0.27
CA GLY A 168 12.61 -6.13 0.17
C GLY A 168 13.70 -5.87 -0.85
N LEU A 169 13.66 -4.75 -1.56
CA LEU A 169 14.83 -4.18 -2.21
C LEU A 169 15.46 -3.14 -1.28
N ASP A 170 16.78 -3.12 -1.24
CA ASP A 170 17.52 -2.07 -0.54
C ASP A 170 17.38 -0.77 -1.36
N ALA A 171 17.11 0.35 -0.69
CA ALA A 171 16.96 1.65 -1.36
C ALA A 171 18.31 2.15 -1.94
N ASP A 172 19.41 1.60 -1.41
CA ASP A 172 20.78 2.02 -1.69
C ASP A 172 21.61 0.98 -2.47
N SER A 173 21.00 -0.11 -2.97
CA SER A 173 21.71 -1.14 -3.78
C SER A 173 21.04 -1.51 -5.10
#